data_AF-A0A8T3TFJ8-F1
#
_entry.id   AF-A0A8T3TFJ8-F1
#
_cell.length_a   1.000
_cell.length_b   1.000
_cell.length_c   1.000
_cell.angle_alpha   90.00
_cell.angle_beta   90.00
_cell.angle_gamma   90.00
#
_symmetry.space_group_name_H-M   'P 1'
#
loop_
_entity.id
_entity.type
_entity.pdbx_description
1 polymer ?
#
loop_
_entity_poly.entity_id
_entity_poly.type
_entity_poly.pdbx_seq_one_letter_code
_entity_poly.pdbx_strand_id
1 'polypeptide(L)' 'MAIVNAIKVRVAELLVERGAMPPVITRASVVGAERSRTLFDQAYREHARRIARAIDQQRGGG' A
#
# COMPACT_ATOMS: atom_id res chain seq x y z
N MET A 1 -17.62 -14.13 -4.92
CA MET A 1 -17.01 -12.80 -4.72
C MET A 1 -16.96 -12.35 -3.27
N ALA A 2 -17.89 -12.76 -2.39
CA ALA A 2 -17.90 -12.36 -0.98
C ALA A 2 -16.67 -12.85 -0.18
N ILE A 3 -16.20 -14.09 -0.38
CA ILE A 3 -15.08 -14.67 0.39
C ILE A 3 -13.78 -13.86 0.19
N VAL A 4 -13.44 -13.53 -1.06
CA VAL A 4 -12.23 -12.75 -1.36
C VAL A 4 -12.30 -11.35 -0.74
N ASN A 5 -13.48 -10.72 -0.77
CA ASN A 5 -13.65 -9.41 -0.14
C ASN A 5 -13.55 -9.50 1.39
N ALA A 6 -14.10 -10.55 2.00
CA ALA A 6 -13.96 -10.79 3.44
C ALA A 6 -12.50 -10.98 3.85
N ILE A 7 -11.71 -11.70 3.04
CA ILE A 7 -10.26 -11.83 3.24
C ILE A 7 -9.58 -10.46 3.17
N LYS A 8 -9.90 -9.62 2.18
CA LYS A 8 -9.33 -8.27 2.07
C LYS A 8 -9.62 -7.41 3.29
N VAL A 9 -10.86 -7.45 3.78
CA VAL A 9 -11.27 -6.71 4.99
C VAL A 9 -10.49 -7.20 6.20
N ARG A 10 -10.45 -8.52 6.43
CA ARG A 10 -9.76 -9.08 7.59
C ARG A 10 -8.25 -8.81 7.57
N VAL A 11 -7.62 -8.89 6.39
CA VAL A 11 -6.21 -8.54 6.23
C VAL A 11 -5.97 -7.05 6.52
N ALA A 12 -6.85 -6.16 6.05
CA ALA A 12 -6.73 -4.74 6.35
C ALA A 12 -6.84 -4.45 7.86
N GLU A 13 -7.80 -5.06 8.56
CA GLU A 13 -7.91 -4.97 10.04
C GLU A 13 -6.60 -5.39 10.72
N LEU A 14 -6.08 -6.56 10.35
CA LEU A 14 -4.84 -7.10 10.91
C LEU A 14 -3.61 -6.22 10.64
N LEU A 15 -3.58 -5.46 9.55
CA LEU A 15 -2.52 -4.49 9.24
C LEU A 15 -2.70 -3.21 10.06
N VAL A 16 -3.93 -2.72 10.24
CA VAL A 16 -4.25 -1.57 11.10
C VAL A 16 -3.85 -1.84 12.54
N GLU A 17 -4.27 -2.98 13.10
CA GLU A 17 -3.97 -3.40 14.47
C GLU A 17 -2.45 -3.43 14.75
N ARG A 18 -1.64 -3.76 13.73
CA ARG A 18 -0.18 -3.81 13.81
C ARG A 18 0.52 -2.49 13.49
N GLY A 19 -0.22 -1.42 13.18
CA GLY A 19 0.36 -0.16 12.71
C GLY A 19 1.11 -0.28 11.37
N ALA A 20 0.84 -1.34 10.60
CA ALA A 20 1.55 -1.73 9.39
C ALA A 20 0.76 -1.40 8.10
N MET A 21 -0.20 -0.47 8.18
CA MET A 21 -1.00 -0.09 7.02
C MET A 21 -0.14 0.57 5.94
N PRO A 22 -0.10 -0.01 4.72
CA PRO A 22 0.56 0.66 3.61
C PRO A 22 -0.26 1.90 3.18
N PRO A 23 0.37 2.87 2.52
CA PRO A 23 -0.37 3.93 1.83
C PRO A 23 -1.31 3.33 0.78
N VAL A 24 -2.55 3.81 0.74
CA VAL A 24 -3.59 3.31 -0.18
C VAL A 24 -4.08 4.40 -1.11
N ILE A 25 -4.13 4.09 -2.41
CA ILE A 25 -4.67 5.01 -3.41
C ILE A 25 -6.18 5.08 -3.22
N THR A 26 -6.68 6.28 -2.98
CA THR A 26 -8.12 6.54 -2.84
C THR A 26 -8.56 7.56 -3.87
N ARG A 27 -9.70 7.31 -4.51
CA ARG A 27 -10.23 8.16 -5.59
C ARG A 27 -10.58 9.56 -5.08
N ALA A 28 -10.33 10.58 -5.89
CA ALA A 28 -10.68 11.97 -5.60
C ALA A 28 -12.17 12.19 -5.30
N SER A 29 -13.06 11.37 -5.87
CA SER A 29 -14.50 11.42 -5.58
C SER A 29 -14.86 11.08 -4.12
N VAL A 30 -13.94 10.45 -3.38
CA VAL A 30 -14.16 10.03 -1.98
C VAL A 30 -13.43 10.98 -1.01
N VAL A 31 -12.24 11.45 -1.35
CA VAL A 31 -11.35 12.19 -0.43
C VAL A 31 -10.97 13.60 -0.90
N GLY A 32 -11.46 14.03 -2.07
CA GLY A 32 -11.05 15.27 -2.72
C GLY A 32 -9.75 15.14 -3.53
N ALA A 33 -9.53 16.10 -4.44
CA ALA A 33 -8.42 16.06 -5.39
C ALA A 33 -7.04 16.15 -4.74
N GLU A 34 -6.86 17.07 -3.78
CA GLU A 34 -5.58 17.25 -3.11
C GLU A 34 -5.17 16.02 -2.30
N ARG A 35 -6.08 15.52 -1.46
CA ARG A 35 -5.82 14.33 -0.64
C ARG A 35 -5.56 13.09 -1.50
N SER A 36 -6.31 12.92 -2.59
CA SER A 36 -6.10 11.82 -3.53
C SER A 36 -4.70 11.87 -4.15
N ARG A 37 -4.23 13.07 -4.53
CA ARG A 37 -2.86 13.29 -5.04
C ARG A 37 -1.80 12.93 -4.00
N THR A 38 -1.95 13.40 -2.76
CA THR A 38 -1.03 13.05 -1.67
C THR A 38 -0.95 11.54 -1.43
N LEU A 39 -2.10 10.85 -1.39
CA LEU A 39 -2.17 9.40 -1.20
C LEU A 39 -1.51 8.64 -2.36
N PHE A 40 -1.67 9.12 -3.59
CA PHE A 40 -1.01 8.57 -4.76
C PHE A 40 0.52 8.68 -4.64
N ASP A 41 1.04 9.87 -4.34
CA ASP A 41 2.48 10.09 -4.20
C ASP A 41 3.08 9.22 -3.08
N GLN A 42 2.37 9.08 -1.95
CA GLN A 42 2.81 8.23 -0.85
C GLN A 42 2.88 6.75 -1.26
N ALA A 43 1.86 6.24 -1.96
CA ALA A 43 1.84 4.87 -2.46
C ALA A 43 2.97 4.61 -3.46
N TYR A 44 3.23 5.56 -4.35
CA TYR A 44 4.28 5.42 -5.36
C TYR A 44 5.69 5.48 -4.75
N ARG A 45 5.92 6.36 -3.77
CA ARG A 45 7.17 6.38 -3.00
C ARG A 45 7.40 5.05 -2.27
N GLU A 46 6.37 4.51 -1.62
CA GLU A 46 6.47 3.22 -0.95
C GLU A 46 6.77 2.09 -1.93
N HIS A 47 6.13 2.09 -3.11
CA HIS A 47 6.43 1.13 -4.16
C HIS A 47 7.90 1.21 -4.61
N ALA A 48 8.42 2.41 -4.88
CA ALA A 48 9.82 2.61 -5.24
C ALA A 48 10.79 2.09 -4.16
N ARG A 49 10.49 2.34 -2.87
CA ARG A 49 11.28 1.82 -1.74
C ARG A 49 11.31 0.28 -1.73
N ARG A 50 10.18 -0.37 -1.98
CA ARG A 50 10.10 -1.86 -2.02
C ARG A 50 10.88 -2.43 -3.19
N ILE A 51 10.78 -1.82 -4.37
CA ILE A 51 11.53 -2.23 -5.56
C ILE A 51 13.04 -2.09 -5.33
N ALA A 52 13.49 -0.97 -4.78
CA ALA A 52 14.90 -0.77 -4.45
C ALA A 52 15.41 -1.87 -3.51
N ARG A 53 14.67 -2.18 -2.43
CA ARG A 53 15.02 -3.27 -1.51
C ARG A 53 15.09 -4.63 -2.21
N ALA A 54 14.14 -4.93 -3.09
CA ALA A 54 14.14 -6.20 -3.83
C ALA A 54 15.36 -6.33 -4.75
N ILE A 55 15.74 -5.23 -5.42
CA ILE A 55 16.93 -5.16 -6.28
C ILE A 55 18.22 -5.32 -5.45
N ASP A 56 18.31 -4.66 -4.30
CA ASP A 56 19.48 -4.77 -3.40
C ASP A 56 19.63 -6.19 -2.86
N GLN A 57 18.52 -6.84 -2.48
CA GLN A 57 18.52 -8.25 -2.05
C GLN A 57 18.99 -9.20 -3.15
N GLN A 58 18.60 -8.94 -4.41
CA GLN A 58 19.09 -9.71 -5.56
C GLN A 58 20.60 -9.53 -5.79
N ARG A 59 21.16 -8.36 -5.44
CA ARG A 59 22.60 -8.07 -5.59
C ARG A 59 23.46 -8.67 -4.46
N GLY A 60 22.90 -8.84 -3.26
CA GLY A 60 23.60 -9.40 -2.10
C GLY A 60 23.51 -10.92 -1.95
N GLY A 61 22.84 -11.61 -2.89
CA GLY A 61 22.68 -13.08 -2.90
C GLY A 61 23.72 -13.82 -3.74
N GLY A 62 24.99 -13.38 -3.72
CA GLY A 62 26.13 -14.01 -4.39
C GLY A 62 27.22 -14.40 -3.41
#